data_AF-A0AAW7PT54-F1
#
_entry.id   AF-A0AAW7PT54-F1
#
_cell.length_a   1.000
_cell.length_b   1.000
_cell.length_c   1.000
_cell.angle_alpha   90.00
_cell.angle_beta   90.00
_cell.angle_gamma   90.00
#
_symmetry.space_group_name_H-M   'P 1'
#
loop_
_entity.id
_entity.type
_entity.pdbx_description
1 polymer ?
#
loop_
_entity_poly.entity_id
_entity_poly.type
_entity_poly.pdbx_seq_one_letter_code
_entity_poly.pdbx_strand_id
1 'polypeptide(L)'
;MAYSFNEILEILEDYKQQATKEYIRLKTTNKKEKASKNLEELRHEHLKQLFPIKKNDPIMGEIVLSGGDEKVLKTARKSFKNLAIGDYTQTKAHLKQVGKDIVKRGTDDLKKLYAEKRSSKNEKEFLDFLSLLLKTEAEILKEDEKRAKMRFGNIDINIPSTQEKEEIYNNFIKEQKQQNIKISQLEEEYLSNYCSYTKQDLENSKTEATKTRKVINILTDLLANNKQYLASDITLNKCIEVINIIPKIPVKVGNIRGSYSFYEQYIKSPNETKENLRSIKTINGDLRRFNRYIGFLVLKEFLTAKEEQQLRELIPTQKRILRSEVKNNKIKGEEKKVAWKDEMLEEIFSFTKNNYYKIILNKLKKIETFKKEKDILIARFYAPLLMFFTGSRLAEVVQLKVSDCEIRIKDKEEQLFLYIEANEQKGSKTQTSKRILYVHSFLSYDLNLINYVKKAQLEKREYLFNTKKEDEDIISKAFNRYKDSYVKKYLSKEDEFFNTDYTMYCFRHTFKTHMLNLGLSETLINEYQGHKDEKTEVIRGYFTVNSEIIQNIERFEKHHQISVNWDNFIELSKSIIRI
;
A
#
# COMPACT_ATOMS: atom_id res chain seq x y z
N MET A 1 -19.78 28.60 -39.98
CA MET A 1 -19.18 27.35 -39.47
C MET A 1 -20.21 26.75 -38.53
N ALA A 2 -20.52 25.46 -38.68
CA ALA A 2 -21.52 24.82 -37.81
C ALA A 2 -20.90 24.55 -36.43
N TYR A 3 -21.59 24.93 -35.35
CA TYR A 3 -21.13 24.57 -34.00
C TYR A 3 -21.05 23.05 -33.84
N SER A 4 -19.89 22.57 -33.38
CA SER A 4 -19.66 21.22 -32.90
C SER A 4 -20.47 20.92 -31.64
N PHE A 5 -20.64 19.63 -31.33
CA PHE A 5 -21.38 19.23 -30.13
C PHE A 5 -20.79 19.78 -28.83
N ASN A 6 -19.46 19.88 -28.74
CA ASN A 6 -18.78 20.43 -27.56
C ASN A 6 -19.03 21.93 -27.42
N GLU A 7 -18.98 22.70 -28.52
CA GLU A 7 -19.28 24.14 -28.50
C GLU A 7 -20.73 24.42 -28.09
N ILE A 8 -21.67 23.55 -28.48
CA ILE A 8 -23.07 23.63 -28.03
C ILE A 8 -23.18 23.46 -26.52
N LEU A 9 -22.47 22.47 -25.96
CA LEU A 9 -22.47 22.23 -24.51
C LEU A 9 -21.81 23.39 -23.73
N GLU A 10 -20.72 23.96 -24.25
CA GLU A 10 -20.05 25.11 -23.65
C GLU A 10 -20.97 26.34 -23.60
N ILE A 11 -21.70 26.63 -24.69
CA ILE A 11 -22.67 27.74 -24.73
C ILE A 11 -23.83 27.51 -23.74
N LEU A 12 -24.30 26.26 -23.59
CA LEU A 12 -25.37 25.93 -22.64
C LEU A 12 -24.90 26.02 -21.18
N GLU A 13 -23.67 25.59 -20.90
CA GLU A 13 -23.09 25.68 -19.56
C GLU A 13 -22.80 27.14 -19.17
N ASP A 14 -22.29 27.97 -20.09
CA ASP A 14 -22.17 29.42 -19.87
C ASP A 14 -23.53 30.06 -19.60
N TYR A 15 -24.55 29.74 -20.40
CA TYR A 15 -25.92 30.21 -20.14
C TYR A 15 -26.40 29.83 -18.74
N LYS A 16 -26.20 28.58 -18.32
CA LYS A 16 -26.57 28.09 -16.97
C LYS A 16 -25.82 28.82 -15.87
N GLN A 17 -24.51 29.03 -16.01
CA GLN A 17 -23.71 29.76 -15.03
C GLN A 17 -24.18 31.21 -14.91
N GLN A 18 -24.43 31.89 -16.03
CA GLN A 18 -24.95 33.25 -16.01
C GLN A 18 -26.37 33.33 -15.43
N ALA A 19 -27.22 32.36 -15.73
CA ALA A 19 -28.60 32.30 -15.25
C ALA A 19 -28.74 31.94 -13.76
N THR A 20 -27.70 31.31 -13.18
CA THR A 20 -27.63 30.92 -11.77
C THR A 20 -26.73 31.82 -10.93
N LYS A 21 -26.02 32.80 -11.50
CA LYS A 21 -25.29 33.80 -10.69
C LYS A 21 -26.25 34.52 -9.76
N GLU A 22 -25.97 34.46 -8.46
CA GLU A 22 -26.79 35.12 -7.45
C GLU A 22 -26.64 36.63 -7.56
N TYR A 23 -27.75 37.33 -7.78
CA TYR A 23 -27.76 38.77 -7.83
C TYR A 23 -27.57 39.35 -6.42
N ILE A 24 -26.34 39.76 -6.09
CA ILE A 24 -26.10 40.66 -4.96
C ILE A 24 -26.66 42.01 -5.38
N ARG A 25 -27.80 42.39 -4.81
CA ARG A 25 -28.37 43.74 -4.93
C ARG A 25 -27.46 44.70 -4.18
N LEU A 26 -26.29 45.03 -4.75
CA LEU A 26 -25.49 46.14 -4.29
C LEU A 26 -26.39 47.37 -4.36
N LYS A 27 -26.59 48.03 -3.21
CA LYS A 27 -27.10 49.41 -3.17
C LYS A 27 -26.03 50.31 -3.79
N THR A 28 -25.74 50.17 -5.08
CA THR A 28 -24.91 51.14 -5.81
C THR A 28 -25.84 52.15 -6.47
N THR A 29 -25.71 53.40 -6.02
CA THR A 29 -26.40 54.60 -6.51
C THR A 29 -25.95 55.04 -7.91
N ASN A 30 -25.16 54.22 -8.62
CA ASN A 30 -24.70 54.52 -9.97
C ASN A 30 -25.68 54.03 -11.02
N LYS A 31 -26.38 54.98 -11.67
CA LYS A 31 -27.25 54.77 -12.84
C LYS A 31 -26.58 54.00 -14.00
N LYS A 32 -25.25 53.85 -14.01
CA LYS A 32 -24.48 53.21 -15.10
C LYS A 32 -24.34 51.68 -14.99
N GLU A 33 -24.61 51.06 -13.84
CA GLU A 33 -24.62 49.58 -13.71
C GLU A 33 -26.01 48.96 -13.91
N LYS A 34 -27.00 49.78 -14.26
CA LYS A 34 -28.43 49.43 -14.31
C LYS A 34 -28.85 48.54 -15.49
N ALA A 35 -27.89 47.94 -16.21
CA ALA A 35 -28.15 47.24 -17.47
C ALA A 35 -27.47 45.87 -17.59
N SER A 36 -27.01 45.24 -16.50
CA SER A 36 -26.77 43.78 -16.57
C SER A 36 -28.14 43.08 -16.63
N LYS A 37 -28.46 42.39 -17.73
CA LYS A 37 -29.70 41.60 -17.85
C LYS A 37 -29.82 40.64 -16.67
N ASN A 38 -30.80 40.87 -15.80
CA ASN A 38 -31.11 39.95 -14.73
C ASN A 38 -31.86 38.73 -15.32
N LEU A 39 -31.11 37.68 -15.65
CA LEU A 39 -31.66 36.47 -16.25
C LEU A 39 -32.64 35.74 -15.33
N GLU A 40 -32.49 35.86 -14.00
CA GLU A 40 -33.41 35.30 -13.00
C GLU A 40 -34.78 36.00 -13.06
N GLU A 41 -34.79 37.32 -13.05
CA GLU A 41 -36.02 38.12 -13.10
C GLU A 41 -36.76 37.93 -14.43
N LEU A 42 -36.04 37.98 -15.57
CA LEU A 42 -36.63 37.70 -16.88
C LEU A 42 -37.20 36.28 -16.98
N ARG A 43 -36.55 35.31 -16.33
CA ARG A 43 -37.04 33.94 -16.23
C ARG A 43 -38.30 33.87 -15.40
N HIS A 44 -38.33 34.47 -14.21
CA HIS A 44 -39.50 34.44 -13.33
C HIS A 44 -40.71 35.16 -13.95
N GLU A 45 -40.52 36.28 -14.65
CA GLU A 45 -41.61 36.91 -15.40
C GLU A 45 -42.15 36.01 -16.52
N HIS A 46 -41.25 35.36 -17.27
CA HIS A 46 -41.66 34.38 -18.28
C HIS A 46 -42.41 33.19 -17.66
N LEU A 47 -41.96 32.65 -16.54
CA LEU A 47 -42.61 31.52 -15.85
C LEU A 47 -43.98 31.90 -15.29
N LYS A 48 -44.13 33.11 -14.76
CA LYS A 48 -45.43 33.63 -14.29
C LYS A 48 -46.46 33.66 -15.41
N GLN A 49 -46.04 34.06 -16.62
CA GLN A 49 -46.91 34.08 -17.81
C GLN A 49 -47.22 32.66 -18.31
N LEU A 50 -46.22 31.77 -18.29
CA LEU A 50 -46.36 30.41 -18.81
C LEU A 50 -47.15 29.49 -17.86
N PHE A 51 -47.08 29.74 -16.55
CA PHE A 51 -47.73 28.96 -15.50
C PHE A 51 -48.46 29.91 -14.51
N PRO A 52 -49.60 30.48 -14.89
CA PRO A 52 -50.34 31.45 -14.07
C PRO A 52 -51.11 30.75 -12.94
N ILE A 53 -50.37 30.19 -11.96
CA ILE A 53 -50.95 29.50 -10.81
C ILE A 53 -51.57 30.55 -9.89
N LYS A 54 -52.88 30.42 -9.62
CA LYS A 54 -53.60 31.29 -8.71
C LYS A 54 -53.62 30.72 -7.29
N LYS A 55 -53.58 31.60 -6.28
CA LYS A 55 -53.73 31.27 -4.86
C LYS A 55 -54.52 32.37 -4.17
N ASN A 56 -55.45 31.99 -3.30
CA ASN A 56 -56.13 32.94 -2.43
C ASN A 56 -55.21 33.35 -1.29
N ASP A 57 -54.98 34.66 -1.19
CA ASP A 57 -54.26 35.31 -0.11
C ASP A 57 -55.28 36.00 0.83
N PRO A 58 -55.15 35.84 2.16
CA PRO A 58 -56.08 36.43 3.12
C PRO A 58 -56.19 37.95 3.07
N ILE A 59 -55.16 38.64 2.56
CA ILE A 59 -55.09 40.11 2.51
C ILE A 59 -55.41 40.61 1.11
N MET A 60 -54.86 39.96 0.08
CA MET A 60 -54.92 40.44 -1.30
C MET A 60 -55.99 39.76 -2.17
N GLY A 61 -56.73 38.78 -1.64
CA GLY A 61 -57.70 37.99 -2.41
C GLY A 61 -57.02 37.01 -3.38
N GLU A 62 -57.65 36.72 -4.52
CA GLU A 62 -57.06 35.81 -5.51
C GLU A 62 -55.85 36.46 -6.21
N ILE A 63 -54.65 35.96 -5.96
CA ILE A 63 -53.40 36.43 -6.57
C ILE A 63 -52.80 35.39 -7.52
N VAL A 64 -52.11 35.85 -8.56
CA VAL A 64 -51.27 35.00 -9.41
C VAL A 64 -49.87 34.92 -8.80
N LEU A 65 -49.40 33.70 -8.52
CA LEU A 65 -48.08 33.45 -7.95
C LEU A 65 -46.97 33.97 -8.85
N SER A 66 -45.90 34.50 -8.26
CA SER A 66 -44.70 34.91 -9.00
C SER A 66 -44.01 33.69 -9.62
N GLY A 67 -43.26 33.89 -10.71
CA GLY A 67 -42.51 32.77 -11.31
C GLY A 67 -41.39 32.22 -10.44
N GLY A 68 -40.98 32.95 -9.39
CA GLY A 68 -40.04 32.50 -8.37
C GLY A 68 -40.70 31.77 -7.20
N ASP A 69 -42.04 31.60 -7.22
CA ASP A 69 -42.74 30.82 -6.20
C ASP A 69 -42.43 29.32 -6.35
N GLU A 70 -42.28 28.62 -5.23
CA GLU A 70 -41.93 27.19 -5.20
C GLU A 70 -42.89 26.33 -6.02
N LYS A 71 -44.19 26.61 -6.00
CA LYS A 71 -45.19 25.85 -6.77
C LYS A 71 -45.04 26.08 -8.27
N VAL A 72 -44.76 27.33 -8.68
CA VAL A 72 -44.57 27.69 -10.08
C VAL A 72 -43.27 27.04 -10.61
N LEU A 73 -42.18 27.14 -9.84
CA LEU A 73 -40.89 26.54 -10.17
C LEU A 73 -40.96 25.01 -10.28
N LYS A 74 -41.60 24.34 -9.32
CA LYS A 74 -41.82 22.87 -9.37
C LYS A 74 -42.60 22.45 -10.60
N THR A 75 -43.69 23.17 -10.90
CA THR A 75 -44.55 22.90 -12.06
C THR A 75 -43.78 23.11 -13.36
N ALA A 76 -43.07 24.21 -13.49
CA ALA A 76 -42.24 24.52 -14.66
C ALA A 76 -41.14 23.48 -14.88
N ARG A 77 -40.41 23.10 -13.83
CA ARG A 77 -39.35 22.08 -13.91
C ARG A 77 -39.87 20.73 -14.40
N LYS A 78 -41.03 20.29 -13.89
CA LYS A 78 -41.66 19.04 -14.32
C LYS A 78 -42.06 19.11 -15.80
N SER A 79 -42.71 20.21 -16.20
CA SER A 79 -43.13 20.43 -17.59
C SER A 79 -41.94 20.46 -18.56
N PHE A 80 -40.85 21.16 -18.21
CA PHE A 80 -39.66 21.24 -19.06
C PHE A 80 -38.92 19.90 -19.19
N LYS A 81 -38.83 19.11 -18.11
CA LYS A 81 -38.29 17.73 -18.19
C LYS A 81 -39.12 16.85 -19.11
N ASN A 82 -40.45 16.92 -19.02
CA ASN A 82 -41.35 16.14 -19.86
C ASN A 82 -41.21 16.53 -21.34
N LEU A 83 -41.11 17.83 -21.63
CA LEU A 83 -40.89 18.32 -23.00
C LEU A 83 -39.53 17.91 -23.57
N ALA A 84 -38.49 17.81 -22.74
CA ALA A 84 -37.13 17.49 -23.19
C ALA A 84 -36.86 15.99 -23.41
N ILE A 85 -37.74 15.11 -22.93
CA ILE A 85 -37.59 13.64 -23.00
C ILE A 85 -38.77 13.00 -23.77
N GLY A 86 -39.85 13.75 -23.99
CA GLY A 86 -41.06 13.27 -24.66
C GLY A 86 -40.86 13.02 -26.16
N ASP A 87 -41.76 12.21 -26.71
CA ASP A 87 -41.79 11.92 -28.15
C ASP A 87 -41.97 13.23 -28.95
N TYR A 88 -41.06 13.49 -29.88
CA TYR A 88 -41.08 14.67 -30.74
C TYR A 88 -42.35 14.76 -31.59
N THR A 89 -42.99 13.64 -31.94
CA THR A 89 -44.25 13.67 -32.69
C THR A 89 -45.37 14.38 -31.90
N GLN A 90 -45.31 14.34 -30.57
CA GLN A 90 -46.30 14.91 -29.66
C GLN A 90 -45.85 16.25 -29.05
N THR A 91 -44.55 16.44 -28.84
CA THR A 91 -44.01 17.57 -28.07
C THR A 91 -43.40 18.68 -28.93
N LYS A 92 -43.10 18.44 -30.21
CA LYS A 92 -42.35 19.34 -31.11
C LYS A 92 -42.89 20.78 -31.16
N ALA A 93 -44.19 20.99 -31.24
CA ALA A 93 -44.77 22.34 -31.29
C ALA A 93 -44.48 23.12 -30.00
N HIS A 94 -44.72 22.50 -28.85
CA HIS A 94 -44.44 23.09 -27.55
C HIS A 94 -42.95 23.25 -27.28
N LEU A 95 -42.12 22.28 -27.69
CA LEU A 95 -40.66 22.34 -27.58
C LEU A 95 -40.10 23.52 -28.38
N LYS A 96 -40.58 23.76 -29.61
CA LYS A 96 -40.19 24.93 -30.42
C LYS A 96 -40.63 26.25 -29.81
N GLN A 97 -41.84 26.32 -29.28
CA GLN A 97 -42.38 27.54 -28.67
C GLN A 97 -41.64 27.88 -27.38
N VAL A 98 -41.61 26.96 -26.41
CA VAL A 98 -40.94 27.16 -25.11
C VAL A 98 -39.44 27.39 -25.30
N GLY A 99 -38.79 26.65 -26.21
CA GLY A 99 -37.39 26.84 -26.54
C GLY A 99 -37.09 28.23 -27.09
N LYS A 100 -37.93 28.75 -27.99
CA LYS A 100 -37.81 30.13 -28.50
C LYS A 100 -37.93 31.16 -27.37
N ASP A 101 -38.85 30.96 -26.44
CA ASP A 101 -39.09 31.90 -25.35
C ASP A 101 -37.93 31.90 -24.34
N ILE A 102 -37.33 30.74 -24.05
CA ILE A 102 -36.09 30.62 -23.26
C ILE A 102 -34.94 31.38 -23.94
N VAL A 103 -34.72 31.16 -25.25
CA VAL A 103 -33.66 31.83 -26.00
C VAL A 103 -33.84 33.34 -26.03
N LYS A 104 -35.07 33.84 -26.16
CA LYS A 104 -35.38 35.27 -26.21
C LYS A 104 -34.82 36.01 -24.97
N ARG A 105 -34.91 35.38 -23.80
CA ARG A 105 -34.41 35.93 -22.53
C ARG A 105 -32.99 35.47 -22.16
N GLY A 106 -32.39 34.56 -22.92
CA GLY A 106 -31.06 34.02 -22.65
C GLY A 106 -29.90 34.92 -23.07
N THR A 107 -28.69 34.35 -23.01
CA THR A 107 -27.44 35.01 -23.41
C THR A 107 -27.39 35.27 -24.92
N ASP A 108 -26.53 36.19 -25.34
CA ASP A 108 -26.44 36.54 -26.76
C ASP A 108 -25.80 35.42 -27.60
N ASP A 109 -24.90 34.62 -27.01
CA ASP A 109 -24.34 33.44 -27.68
C ASP A 109 -25.37 32.31 -27.83
N LEU A 110 -26.26 32.12 -26.85
CA LEU A 110 -27.40 31.22 -26.99
C LEU A 110 -28.34 31.64 -28.13
N LYS A 111 -28.54 32.95 -28.34
CA LYS A 111 -29.34 33.46 -29.46
C LYS A 111 -28.68 33.23 -30.82
N LYS A 112 -27.37 33.44 -30.92
CA LYS A 112 -26.60 33.14 -32.14
C LYS A 112 -26.67 31.66 -32.47
N LEU A 113 -26.50 30.79 -31.47
CA LEU A 113 -26.63 29.34 -31.62
C LEU A 113 -28.03 28.94 -32.10
N TYR A 114 -29.09 29.48 -31.48
CA TYR A 114 -30.46 29.22 -31.90
C TYR A 114 -30.73 29.66 -33.34
N ALA A 115 -30.23 30.83 -33.76
CA ALA A 115 -30.37 31.33 -35.12
C ALA A 115 -29.69 30.40 -36.14
N GLU A 116 -28.49 29.89 -35.85
CA GLU A 116 -27.83 28.89 -36.69
C GLU A 116 -28.66 27.60 -36.78
N LYS A 117 -29.02 27.01 -35.63
CA LYS A 117 -29.72 25.72 -35.61
C LYS A 117 -31.12 25.80 -36.22
N ARG A 118 -31.81 26.93 -36.09
CA ARG A 118 -33.12 27.16 -36.73
C ARG A 118 -33.03 27.25 -38.25
N SER A 119 -31.91 27.77 -38.77
CA SER A 119 -31.66 27.87 -40.22
C SER A 119 -31.07 26.59 -40.84
N SER A 120 -30.75 25.57 -40.02
CA SER A 120 -30.31 24.26 -40.51
C SER A 120 -31.45 23.51 -41.22
N LYS A 121 -31.10 22.76 -42.29
CA LYS A 121 -32.05 21.86 -42.98
C LYS A 121 -32.39 20.60 -42.15
N ASN A 122 -31.65 20.32 -41.08
CA ASN A 122 -31.85 19.15 -40.23
C ASN A 122 -32.75 19.47 -39.04
N GLU A 123 -34.05 19.18 -39.19
CA GLU A 123 -35.04 19.44 -38.14
C GLU A 123 -34.81 18.61 -36.88
N LYS A 124 -34.26 17.40 -37.01
CA LYS A 124 -33.96 16.54 -35.86
C LYS A 124 -32.88 17.16 -34.97
N GLU A 125 -31.79 17.64 -35.58
CA GLU A 125 -30.72 18.34 -34.84
C GLU A 125 -31.22 19.60 -34.13
N PHE A 126 -32.13 20.34 -34.76
CA PHE A 126 -32.75 21.51 -34.12
C PHE A 126 -33.58 21.10 -32.89
N LEU A 127 -34.36 20.02 -32.99
CA LEU A 127 -35.15 19.52 -31.85
C LEU A 127 -34.26 18.95 -30.74
N ASP A 128 -33.18 18.25 -31.08
CA ASP A 128 -32.20 17.73 -30.11
C ASP A 128 -31.52 18.87 -29.34
N PHE A 129 -31.17 19.96 -30.03
CA PHE A 129 -30.68 21.18 -29.38
C PHE A 129 -31.71 21.78 -28.41
N LEU A 130 -32.98 21.91 -28.82
CA LEU A 130 -34.02 22.45 -27.94
C LEU A 130 -34.26 21.54 -26.73
N SER A 131 -34.18 20.23 -26.88
CA SER A 131 -34.24 19.28 -25.77
C SER A 131 -33.08 19.47 -24.79
N LEU A 132 -31.85 19.69 -25.28
CA LEU A 132 -30.70 20.01 -24.44
C LEU A 132 -30.88 21.35 -23.71
N LEU A 133 -31.42 22.36 -24.39
CA LEU A 133 -31.74 23.65 -23.79
C LEU A 133 -32.78 23.52 -22.65
N LEU A 134 -33.86 22.75 -22.85
CA LEU A 134 -34.87 22.55 -21.80
C LEU A 134 -34.36 21.70 -20.64
N LYS A 135 -33.43 20.75 -20.87
CA LYS A 135 -32.72 20.05 -19.79
C LYS A 135 -31.89 21.04 -18.96
N THR A 136 -31.13 21.89 -19.62
CA THR A 136 -30.34 22.96 -18.99
C THR A 136 -31.23 23.90 -18.19
N GLU A 137 -32.37 24.31 -18.74
CA GLU A 137 -33.35 25.15 -18.05
C GLU A 137 -33.93 24.45 -16.81
N ALA A 138 -34.25 23.17 -16.89
CA ALA A 138 -34.75 22.41 -15.74
C ALA A 138 -33.73 22.29 -14.60
N GLU A 139 -32.43 22.32 -14.91
CA GLU A 139 -31.36 22.39 -13.91
C GLU A 139 -31.28 23.77 -13.26
N ILE A 140 -31.40 24.85 -14.03
CA ILE A 140 -31.48 26.22 -13.50
C ILE A 140 -32.69 26.34 -12.54
N LEU A 141 -33.85 25.82 -12.93
CA LEU A 141 -35.05 25.83 -12.08
C LEU A 141 -34.91 24.99 -10.81
N LYS A 142 -34.06 23.97 -10.81
CA LYS A 142 -33.75 23.20 -9.58
C LYS A 142 -33.03 24.07 -8.56
N GLU A 143 -32.13 24.95 -9.00
CA GLU A 143 -31.44 25.90 -8.13
C GLU A 143 -32.39 27.02 -7.65
N ASP A 144 -33.25 27.54 -8.54
CA ASP A 144 -34.28 28.51 -8.14
C ASP A 144 -35.25 27.92 -7.10
N GLU A 145 -35.65 26.65 -7.25
CA GLU A 145 -36.53 25.96 -6.27
C GLU A 145 -35.86 25.86 -4.90
N LYS A 146 -34.55 25.58 -4.85
CA LYS A 146 -33.78 25.56 -3.61
C LYS A 146 -33.76 26.96 -2.97
N ARG A 147 -33.50 28.01 -3.77
CA ARG A 147 -33.50 29.40 -3.30
C ARG A 147 -34.86 29.83 -2.77
N ALA A 148 -35.94 29.50 -3.47
CA ALA A 148 -37.30 29.83 -3.05
C ALA A 148 -37.67 29.16 -1.72
N LYS A 149 -37.31 27.88 -1.55
CA LYS A 149 -37.47 27.16 -0.27
C LYS A 149 -36.66 27.78 0.86
N MET A 150 -35.44 28.22 0.58
CA MET A 150 -34.62 28.93 1.57
C MET A 150 -35.19 30.30 1.96
N ARG A 151 -35.84 31.00 1.03
CA ARG A 151 -36.40 32.35 1.26
C ARG A 151 -37.75 32.33 2.01
N PHE A 152 -38.58 31.29 1.80
CA PHE A 152 -39.98 31.30 2.25
C PHE A 152 -40.46 30.01 2.94
N GLY A 153 -39.57 29.06 3.26
CA GLY A 153 -39.92 27.86 4.04
C GLY A 153 -40.37 28.19 5.47
N ASN A 154 -41.41 27.50 5.94
CA ASN A 154 -42.06 27.74 7.24
C ASN A 154 -41.08 27.88 8.42
N ILE A 155 -41.34 28.91 9.21
CA ILE A 155 -40.97 29.02 10.63
C ILE A 155 -41.74 27.92 11.37
N ASP A 156 -41.08 26.78 11.59
CA ASP A 156 -40.98 26.09 12.87
C ASP A 156 -40.25 24.75 12.68
N ILE A 157 -39.39 24.43 13.65
CA ILE A 157 -38.49 23.26 13.79
C ILE A 157 -37.04 23.51 13.31
N ASN A 158 -36.17 23.66 14.32
CA ASN A 158 -34.70 23.66 14.34
C ASN A 158 -34.00 24.12 13.06
N ILE A 159 -33.65 25.40 13.04
CA ILE A 159 -32.62 25.95 12.16
C ILE A 159 -31.31 25.22 12.49
N PRO A 160 -30.76 24.45 11.56
CA PRO A 160 -29.38 24.01 11.68
C PRO A 160 -28.53 25.27 11.68
N SER A 161 -27.68 25.44 12.70
CA SER A 161 -26.79 26.58 12.86
C SER A 161 -26.00 26.88 11.56
N THR A 162 -25.41 28.06 11.42
CA THR A 162 -24.53 28.38 10.28
C THR A 162 -23.47 27.28 10.05
N GLN A 163 -23.03 26.62 11.13
CA GLN A 163 -22.18 25.44 11.11
C GLN A 163 -22.84 24.20 10.47
N GLU A 164 -24.10 23.90 10.77
CA GLU A 164 -24.79 22.75 10.17
C GLU A 164 -25.16 22.97 8.68
N LYS A 165 -25.38 24.22 8.24
CA LYS A 165 -25.52 24.54 6.81
C LYS A 165 -24.19 24.42 6.06
N GLU A 166 -23.09 24.87 6.68
CA GLU A 166 -21.74 24.61 6.18
C GLU A 166 -21.46 23.10 6.15
N GLU A 167 -21.88 22.35 7.16
CA GLU A 167 -21.70 20.90 7.25
C GLU A 167 -22.47 20.16 6.14
N ILE A 168 -23.72 20.53 5.86
CA ILE A 168 -24.50 19.95 4.75
C ILE A 168 -23.88 20.28 3.39
N TYR A 169 -23.44 21.52 3.17
CA TYR A 169 -22.76 21.93 1.93
C TYR A 169 -21.39 21.25 1.78
N ASN A 170 -20.61 21.17 2.86
CA ASN A 170 -19.34 20.47 2.91
C ASN A 170 -19.53 18.97 2.67
N ASN A 171 -20.59 18.36 3.22
CA ASN A 171 -20.95 16.95 2.98
C ASN A 171 -21.35 16.72 1.52
N PHE A 172 -22.13 17.61 0.90
CA PHE A 172 -22.45 17.52 -0.53
C PHE A 172 -21.20 17.66 -1.42
N ILE A 173 -20.31 18.61 -1.13
CA ILE A 173 -19.04 18.77 -1.84
C ILE A 173 -18.12 17.57 -1.61
N LYS A 174 -18.10 17.00 -0.40
CA LYS A 174 -17.36 15.80 -0.03
C LYS A 174 -17.88 14.58 -0.80
N GLU A 175 -19.19 14.36 -0.84
CA GLU A 175 -19.85 13.31 -1.62
C GLU A 175 -19.56 13.45 -3.12
N GLN A 176 -19.65 14.66 -3.69
CA GLN A 176 -19.35 14.91 -5.11
C GLN A 176 -17.87 14.73 -5.45
N LYS A 177 -16.96 15.11 -4.54
CA LYS A 177 -15.53 14.82 -4.68
C LYS A 177 -15.27 13.31 -4.61
N GLN A 178 -15.88 12.63 -3.64
CA GLN A 178 -15.71 11.20 -3.42
C GLN A 178 -16.22 10.35 -4.60
N GLN A 179 -17.31 10.76 -5.25
CA GLN A 179 -17.86 10.12 -6.46
C GLN A 179 -16.94 10.21 -7.69
N ASN A 180 -15.99 11.14 -7.73
CA ASN A 180 -15.12 11.37 -8.88
C ASN A 180 -13.65 11.03 -8.65
N ILE A 181 -13.29 10.52 -7.46
CA ILE A 181 -11.92 10.09 -7.16
C ILE A 181 -11.62 8.83 -7.96
N LYS A 182 -10.50 8.83 -8.69
CA LYS A 182 -10.00 7.62 -9.33
C LYS A 182 -9.44 6.67 -8.26
N ILE A 183 -9.67 5.37 -8.43
CA ILE A 183 -9.14 4.36 -7.50
C ILE A 183 -7.61 4.48 -7.34
N SER A 184 -6.88 4.77 -8.42
CA SER A 184 -5.43 4.95 -8.37
C SER A 184 -4.99 6.12 -7.49
N GLN A 185 -5.78 7.20 -7.43
CA GLN A 185 -5.52 8.33 -6.54
C GLN A 185 -5.75 7.95 -5.08
N LEU A 186 -6.79 7.16 -4.80
CA LEU A 186 -7.08 6.65 -3.47
C LEU A 186 -5.98 5.69 -2.97
N GLU A 187 -5.47 4.82 -3.84
CA GLU A 187 -4.35 3.93 -3.53
C GLU A 187 -3.06 4.70 -3.24
N GLU A 188 -2.76 5.73 -4.04
CA GLU A 188 -1.60 6.59 -3.82
C GLU A 188 -1.70 7.32 -2.48
N GLU A 189 -2.89 7.83 -2.13
CA GLU A 189 -3.16 8.42 -0.83
C GLU A 189 -2.96 7.41 0.31
N TYR A 190 -3.46 6.18 0.17
CA TYR A 190 -3.29 5.15 1.19
C TYR A 190 -1.82 4.77 1.39
N LEU A 191 -1.08 4.54 0.30
CA LEU A 191 0.30 4.09 0.36
C LEU A 191 1.24 5.20 0.85
N SER A 192 1.07 6.41 0.32
CA SER A 192 2.00 7.53 0.56
C SER A 192 1.64 8.30 1.82
N ASN A 193 0.37 8.68 1.99
CA ASN A 193 -0.03 9.57 3.07
C ASN A 193 -0.41 8.76 4.33
N TYR A 194 -1.24 7.72 4.18
CA TYR A 194 -1.72 6.96 5.34
C TYR A 194 -0.70 5.93 5.86
N CYS A 195 0.07 5.31 4.96
CA CYS A 195 1.12 4.37 5.34
C CYS A 195 2.52 4.99 5.43
N SER A 196 2.69 6.23 4.97
CA SER A 196 3.98 6.95 4.95
C SER A 196 5.07 6.21 4.19
N TYR A 197 4.72 5.45 3.14
CA TYR A 197 5.71 4.78 2.31
C TYR A 197 6.33 5.75 1.31
N THR A 198 7.65 5.67 1.16
CA THR A 198 8.37 6.47 0.16
C THR A 198 8.31 5.81 -1.22
N LYS A 199 8.64 6.56 -2.28
CA LYS A 199 8.79 6.00 -3.64
C LYS A 199 9.83 4.87 -3.67
N GLN A 200 10.94 5.05 -2.97
CA GLN A 200 12.00 4.04 -2.86
C GLN A 200 11.50 2.75 -2.21
N ASP A 201 10.60 2.85 -1.21
CA ASP A 201 9.98 1.68 -0.60
C ASP A 201 9.10 0.92 -1.59
N LEU A 202 8.34 1.64 -2.42
CA LEU A 202 7.43 1.07 -3.42
C LEU A 202 8.14 0.48 -4.64
N GLU A 203 9.39 0.87 -4.90
CA GLU A 203 10.21 0.28 -5.96
C GLU A 203 10.89 -1.03 -5.51
N ASN A 204 11.16 -1.16 -4.21
CA ASN A 204 11.80 -2.36 -3.68
C ASN A 204 10.78 -3.47 -3.38
N SER A 205 10.78 -4.52 -4.19
CA SER A 205 9.85 -5.65 -4.09
C SER A 205 9.81 -6.40 -2.75
N LYS A 206 10.82 -6.22 -1.89
CA LYS A 206 10.94 -6.90 -0.59
C LYS A 206 10.31 -6.13 0.56
N THR A 207 9.98 -4.86 0.37
CA THR A 207 9.42 -3.99 1.41
C THR A 207 7.98 -4.32 1.74
N GLU A 208 7.53 -3.88 2.90
CA GLU A 208 6.11 -3.94 3.27
C GLU A 208 5.26 -3.05 2.35
N ALA A 209 5.80 -1.93 1.87
CA ALA A 209 5.13 -1.05 0.92
C ALA A 209 4.72 -1.79 -0.37
N THR A 210 5.67 -2.48 -1.01
CA THR A 210 5.37 -3.20 -2.25
C THR A 210 4.42 -4.39 -2.03
N LYS A 211 4.53 -5.09 -0.90
CA LYS A 211 3.61 -6.19 -0.55
C LYS A 211 2.19 -5.65 -0.34
N THR A 212 2.06 -4.54 0.39
CA THR A 212 0.76 -3.88 0.61
C THR A 212 0.14 -3.41 -0.69
N ARG A 213 0.92 -2.75 -1.58
CA ARG A 213 0.45 -2.34 -2.91
C ARG A 213 -0.13 -3.53 -3.70
N LYS A 214 0.61 -4.64 -3.79
CA LYS A 214 0.14 -5.84 -4.52
C LYS A 214 -1.19 -6.40 -3.99
N VAL A 215 -1.44 -6.28 -2.68
CA VAL A 215 -2.68 -6.75 -2.05
C VAL A 215 -3.84 -5.80 -2.32
N ILE A 216 -3.66 -4.49 -2.18
CA ILE A 216 -4.76 -3.54 -2.43
C ILE A 216 -5.13 -3.46 -3.91
N ASN A 217 -4.15 -3.61 -4.81
CA ASN A 217 -4.37 -3.64 -6.25
C ASN A 217 -5.28 -4.79 -6.70
N ILE A 218 -5.48 -5.85 -5.88
CA ILE A 218 -6.48 -6.89 -6.20
C ILE A 218 -7.86 -6.25 -6.36
N LEU A 219 -8.23 -5.28 -5.52
CA LEU A 219 -9.51 -4.59 -5.59
C LEU A 219 -9.60 -3.76 -6.89
N THR A 220 -8.53 -3.07 -7.23
CA THR A 220 -8.44 -2.26 -8.47
C THR A 220 -8.57 -3.12 -9.71
N ASP A 221 -7.84 -4.23 -9.76
CA ASP A 221 -7.87 -5.17 -10.87
C ASP A 221 -9.25 -5.86 -10.97
N LEU A 222 -9.89 -6.16 -9.84
CA LEU A 222 -11.25 -6.70 -9.78
C LEU A 222 -12.30 -5.73 -10.34
N LEU A 223 -12.06 -4.42 -10.20
CA LEU A 223 -12.92 -3.36 -10.72
C LEU A 223 -12.60 -3.04 -12.20
N ALA A 224 -11.50 -3.58 -12.75
CA ALA A 224 -10.94 -3.20 -14.05
C ALA A 224 -11.68 -3.64 -15.32
N ASN A 225 -12.84 -4.28 -15.20
CA ASN A 225 -13.64 -4.68 -16.36
C ASN A 225 -14.47 -3.52 -16.97
N ASN A 226 -14.57 -2.36 -16.30
CA ASN A 226 -15.32 -1.20 -16.78
C ASN A 226 -14.39 0.02 -16.98
N LYS A 227 -14.40 0.62 -18.17
CA LYS A 227 -13.41 1.60 -18.69
C LYS A 227 -13.28 2.95 -17.93
N GLN A 228 -13.91 3.12 -16.76
CA GLN A 228 -13.75 4.29 -15.89
C GLN A 228 -13.70 3.84 -14.42
N TYR A 229 -12.54 3.97 -13.79
CA TYR A 229 -12.24 3.45 -12.44
C TYR A 229 -12.56 4.49 -11.36
N LEU A 230 -13.73 4.43 -10.73
CA LEU A 230 -14.09 5.36 -9.65
C LEU A 230 -14.06 4.65 -8.29
N ALA A 231 -13.54 5.35 -7.28
CA ALA A 231 -13.48 4.83 -5.92
C ALA A 231 -14.87 4.62 -5.31
N SER A 232 -15.91 5.27 -5.85
CA SER A 232 -17.31 5.02 -5.51
C SER A 232 -17.80 3.61 -5.85
N ASP A 233 -17.09 2.87 -6.73
CA ASP A 233 -17.46 1.50 -7.09
C ASP A 233 -17.02 0.47 -6.03
N ILE A 234 -16.29 0.92 -5.00
CA ILE A 234 -15.91 0.08 -3.86
C ILE A 234 -17.16 -0.22 -3.05
N THR A 235 -17.48 -1.50 -2.93
CA THR A 235 -18.63 -1.99 -2.16
C THR A 235 -18.20 -3.07 -1.18
N LEU A 236 -19.03 -3.32 -0.16
CA LEU A 236 -18.87 -4.46 0.75
C LEU A 236 -18.62 -5.77 -0.01
N ASN A 237 -19.44 -6.08 -1.01
CA ASN A 237 -19.34 -7.32 -1.78
C ASN A 237 -17.99 -7.45 -2.50
N LYS A 238 -17.45 -6.36 -3.04
CA LYS A 238 -16.13 -6.38 -3.68
C LYS A 238 -15.00 -6.59 -2.67
N CYS A 239 -15.11 -6.03 -1.47
CA CYS A 239 -14.16 -6.29 -0.40
C CYS A 239 -14.22 -7.75 0.09
N ILE A 240 -15.43 -8.33 0.20
CA ILE A 240 -15.61 -9.76 0.51
C ILE A 240 -14.95 -10.63 -0.56
N GLU A 241 -15.14 -10.30 -1.84
CA GLU A 241 -14.55 -11.00 -2.96
C GLU A 241 -13.01 -11.00 -2.87
N VAL A 242 -12.39 -9.85 -2.57
CA VAL A 242 -10.93 -9.77 -2.36
C VAL A 242 -10.46 -10.66 -1.20
N ILE A 243 -11.16 -10.66 -0.06
CA ILE A 243 -10.83 -11.53 1.09
C ILE A 243 -10.84 -13.01 0.67
N ASN A 244 -11.80 -13.42 -0.16
CA ASN A 244 -11.92 -14.79 -0.67
C ASN A 244 -10.89 -15.15 -1.74
N ILE A 245 -10.40 -14.17 -2.51
CA ILE A 245 -9.36 -14.34 -3.52
C ILE A 245 -7.98 -14.53 -2.87
N ILE A 246 -7.67 -13.77 -1.80
CA ILE A 246 -6.33 -13.75 -1.19
C ILE A 246 -5.75 -15.16 -0.92
N PRO A 247 -6.49 -16.10 -0.31
CA PRO A 247 -6.05 -17.49 -0.11
C PRO A 247 -5.66 -18.27 -1.36
N LYS A 248 -6.28 -17.94 -2.51
CA LYS A 248 -6.20 -18.70 -3.76
C LYS A 248 -5.11 -18.20 -4.71
N ILE A 249 -4.45 -17.09 -4.36
CA ILE A 249 -3.40 -16.52 -5.20
C ILE A 249 -2.17 -17.44 -5.17
N PRO A 250 -1.65 -17.87 -6.33
CA PRO A 250 -0.49 -18.73 -6.41
C PRO A 250 0.82 -18.00 -6.07
N VAL A 251 1.88 -18.76 -5.81
CA VAL A 251 3.25 -18.27 -5.70
C VAL A 251 3.70 -17.72 -7.05
N LYS A 252 4.49 -16.66 -7.04
CA LYS A 252 5.08 -16.11 -8.27
C LYS A 252 5.93 -17.16 -8.98
N VAL A 253 5.54 -17.53 -10.20
CA VAL A 253 6.30 -18.45 -11.05
C VAL A 253 7.44 -17.69 -11.73
N GLY A 254 8.66 -17.84 -11.22
CA GLY A 254 9.89 -17.38 -11.87
C GLY A 254 10.07 -15.86 -12.08
N ASN A 255 11.01 -15.50 -12.95
CA ASN A 255 11.35 -14.12 -13.33
C ASN A 255 10.44 -13.62 -14.46
N ILE A 256 9.15 -13.45 -14.19
CA ILE A 256 8.24 -12.77 -15.13
C ILE A 256 8.74 -11.32 -15.32
N ARG A 257 9.05 -10.94 -16.56
CA ARG A 257 9.30 -9.54 -16.97
C ARG A 257 7.94 -8.86 -17.18
N GLY A 258 7.68 -7.74 -16.48
CA GLY A 258 6.41 -7.00 -16.53
C GLY A 258 5.75 -6.80 -15.16
N SER A 259 4.61 -6.09 -15.13
CA SER A 259 3.79 -5.90 -13.93
C SER A 259 3.23 -7.25 -13.43
N TYR A 260 3.36 -7.52 -12.13
CA TYR A 260 2.87 -8.74 -11.50
C TYR A 260 1.61 -8.41 -10.67
N SER A 261 0.43 -8.62 -11.26
CA SER A 261 -0.86 -8.49 -10.58
C SER A 261 -1.20 -9.78 -9.83
N PHE A 262 -1.65 -9.67 -8.58
CA PHE A 262 -2.14 -10.82 -7.83
C PHE A 262 -3.46 -11.36 -8.37
N TYR A 263 -4.34 -10.46 -8.82
CA TYR A 263 -5.65 -10.82 -9.34
C TYR A 263 -5.56 -11.56 -10.69
N GLU A 264 -4.72 -11.09 -11.60
CA GLU A 264 -4.50 -11.78 -12.88
C GLU A 264 -3.97 -13.21 -12.69
N GLN A 265 -3.10 -13.43 -11.70
CA GLN A 265 -2.58 -14.76 -11.39
C GLN A 265 -3.67 -15.67 -10.81
N TYR A 266 -4.55 -15.12 -9.98
CA TYR A 266 -5.71 -15.84 -9.49
C TYR A 266 -6.65 -16.25 -10.64
N ILE A 267 -6.98 -15.34 -11.57
CA ILE A 267 -7.85 -15.66 -12.71
C ILE A 267 -7.25 -16.78 -13.57
N LYS A 268 -5.93 -16.76 -13.80
CA LYS A 268 -5.25 -17.79 -14.60
C LYS A 268 -5.28 -19.18 -13.95
N SER A 269 -5.23 -19.23 -12.62
CA SER A 269 -5.15 -20.48 -11.84
C SER A 269 -5.97 -20.38 -10.55
N PRO A 270 -7.31 -20.40 -10.62
CA PRO A 270 -8.16 -20.16 -9.44
C PRO A 270 -8.19 -21.35 -8.45
N ASN A 271 -7.81 -22.55 -8.93
CA ASN A 271 -7.85 -23.81 -8.19
C ASN A 271 -6.46 -24.48 -8.20
N GLU A 272 -5.48 -23.79 -7.64
CA GLU A 272 -4.09 -24.23 -7.72
C GLU A 272 -3.73 -25.24 -6.63
N THR A 273 -2.69 -26.07 -6.87
CA THR A 273 -2.26 -27.09 -5.90
C THR A 273 -1.56 -26.48 -4.69
N LYS A 274 -1.49 -27.24 -3.58
CA LYS A 274 -0.77 -26.83 -2.36
C LYS A 274 0.66 -26.34 -2.66
N GLU A 275 1.35 -27.02 -3.57
CA GLU A 275 2.74 -26.78 -3.94
C GLU A 275 2.93 -25.40 -4.56
N ASN A 276 1.92 -24.94 -5.29
CA ASN A 276 1.92 -23.70 -6.04
C ASN A 276 1.13 -22.59 -5.33
N LEU A 277 0.40 -22.88 -4.26
CA LEU A 277 -0.21 -21.88 -3.38
C LEU A 277 0.80 -21.27 -2.38
N ARG A 278 0.50 -20.04 -1.97
CA ARG A 278 1.28 -19.30 -0.97
C ARG A 278 1.07 -19.92 0.42
N SER A 279 2.08 -19.83 1.28
CA SER A 279 1.98 -20.39 2.65
C SER A 279 0.94 -19.65 3.50
N ILE A 280 0.37 -20.34 4.50
CA ILE A 280 -0.59 -19.75 5.44
C ILE A 280 -0.06 -18.48 6.11
N LYS A 281 1.25 -18.42 6.41
CA LYS A 281 1.91 -17.23 6.96
C LYS A 281 1.81 -16.02 6.03
N THR A 282 2.05 -16.25 4.74
CA THR A 282 1.99 -15.21 3.70
C THR A 282 0.55 -14.74 3.51
N ILE A 283 -0.38 -15.69 3.35
CA ILE A 283 -1.83 -15.42 3.20
C ILE A 283 -2.35 -14.59 4.39
N ASN A 284 -2.02 -14.99 5.62
CA ASN A 284 -2.40 -14.25 6.82
C ASN A 284 -1.81 -12.84 6.87
N GLY A 285 -0.58 -12.67 6.36
CA GLY A 285 0.03 -11.36 6.20
C GLY A 285 -0.77 -10.47 5.25
N ASP A 286 -1.20 -11.02 4.12
CA ASP A 286 -1.97 -10.28 3.12
C ASP A 286 -3.38 -9.95 3.59
N LEU A 287 -4.06 -10.87 4.27
CA LEU A 287 -5.33 -10.59 4.94
C LEU A 287 -5.20 -9.44 5.95
N ARG A 288 -4.09 -9.36 6.70
CA ARG A 288 -3.83 -8.22 7.62
C ARG A 288 -3.62 -6.91 6.86
N ARG A 289 -2.88 -6.93 5.75
CA ARG A 289 -2.64 -5.73 4.91
C ARG A 289 -3.95 -5.21 4.32
N PHE A 290 -4.79 -6.12 3.84
CA PHE A 290 -6.11 -5.75 3.33
C PHE A 290 -7.04 -5.25 4.45
N ASN A 291 -7.00 -5.85 5.64
CA ASN A 291 -7.74 -5.35 6.81
C ASN A 291 -7.37 -3.91 7.19
N ARG A 292 -6.07 -3.57 7.12
CA ARG A 292 -5.62 -2.18 7.34
C ARG A 292 -6.18 -1.24 6.28
N TYR A 293 -6.27 -1.71 5.03
CA TYR A 293 -6.85 -0.93 3.93
C TYR A 293 -8.36 -0.74 4.11
N ILE A 294 -9.10 -1.75 4.57
CA ILE A 294 -10.52 -1.63 4.92
C ILE A 294 -10.73 -0.50 5.95
N GLY A 295 -9.91 -0.45 7.00
CA GLY A 295 -9.99 0.64 7.98
C GLY A 295 -9.74 2.02 7.36
N PHE A 296 -8.84 2.12 6.38
CA PHE A 296 -8.64 3.36 5.62
C PHE A 296 -9.84 3.71 4.73
N LEU A 297 -10.45 2.73 4.06
CA LEU A 297 -11.65 2.94 3.24
C LEU A 297 -12.82 3.47 4.07
N VAL A 298 -12.95 3.02 5.33
CA VAL A 298 -13.96 3.53 6.28
C VAL A 298 -13.63 4.95 6.71
N LEU A 299 -12.36 5.24 7.03
CA LEU A 299 -11.91 6.59 7.36
C LEU A 299 -12.14 7.58 6.20
N LYS A 300 -12.11 7.08 4.97
CA LYS A 300 -12.42 7.84 3.75
C LYS A 300 -13.88 7.73 3.31
N GLU A 301 -14.74 7.15 4.15
CA GLU A 301 -16.19 7.03 3.98
C GLU A 301 -16.62 6.25 2.72
N PHE A 302 -15.74 5.42 2.15
CA PHE A 302 -16.11 4.49 1.07
C PHE A 302 -16.78 3.21 1.60
N LEU A 303 -16.66 2.96 2.90
CA LEU A 303 -17.35 1.91 3.62
C LEU A 303 -17.90 2.47 4.93
N THR A 304 -19.03 1.95 5.36
CA THR A 304 -19.63 2.27 6.66
C THR A 304 -18.97 1.47 7.79
N ALA A 305 -19.08 1.95 9.03
CA ALA A 305 -18.62 1.21 10.21
C ALA A 305 -19.30 -0.17 10.36
N LYS A 306 -20.56 -0.30 9.90
CA LYS A 306 -21.28 -1.58 9.90
C LYS A 306 -20.69 -2.57 8.88
N GLU A 307 -20.30 -2.09 7.71
CA GLU A 307 -19.62 -2.90 6.69
C GLU A 307 -18.21 -3.30 7.15
N GLU A 308 -17.52 -2.38 7.83
CA GLU A 308 -16.23 -2.67 8.47
C GLU A 308 -16.33 -3.84 9.44
N GLN A 309 -17.33 -3.81 10.33
CA GLN A 309 -17.54 -4.88 11.29
C GLN A 309 -17.75 -6.24 10.60
N GLN A 310 -18.60 -6.28 9.57
CA GLN A 310 -18.84 -7.51 8.79
C GLN A 310 -17.56 -8.04 8.14
N LEU A 311 -16.77 -7.17 7.50
CA LEU A 311 -15.49 -7.57 6.90
C LEU A 311 -14.47 -8.04 7.94
N ARG A 312 -14.45 -7.40 9.11
CA ARG A 312 -13.58 -7.77 10.23
C ARG A 312 -13.95 -9.11 10.84
N GLU A 313 -15.21 -9.52 10.81
CA GLU A 313 -15.68 -10.84 11.26
C GLU A 313 -15.32 -11.95 10.25
N LEU A 314 -15.25 -11.64 8.96
CA LEU A 314 -14.87 -12.58 7.91
C LEU A 314 -13.40 -12.99 7.99
N ILE A 315 -12.49 -12.10 8.36
CA ILE A 315 -11.06 -12.40 8.41
C ILE A 315 -10.71 -13.51 9.41
N PRO A 316 -11.18 -13.50 10.69
CA PRO A 316 -11.02 -14.62 11.62
C PRO A 316 -11.64 -15.92 11.09
N THR A 317 -12.77 -15.84 10.40
CA THR A 317 -13.40 -17.01 9.76
C THR A 317 -12.52 -17.59 8.67
N GLN A 318 -11.99 -16.76 7.78
CA GLN A 318 -11.04 -17.19 6.76
C GLN A 318 -9.77 -17.80 7.37
N LYS A 319 -9.25 -17.23 8.47
CA LYS A 319 -8.11 -17.80 9.20
C LYS A 319 -8.40 -19.18 9.77
N ARG A 320 -9.62 -19.43 10.27
CA ARG A 320 -10.04 -20.76 10.75
C ARG A 320 -10.10 -21.76 9.60
N ILE A 321 -10.67 -21.38 8.46
CA ILE A 321 -10.70 -22.19 7.24
C ILE A 321 -9.28 -22.56 6.81
N LEU A 322 -8.38 -21.57 6.71
CA LEU A 322 -6.98 -21.79 6.34
C LEU A 322 -6.26 -22.76 7.28
N ARG A 323 -6.50 -22.69 8.59
CA ARG A 323 -5.93 -23.64 9.56
C ARG A 323 -6.43 -25.06 9.31
N SER A 324 -7.72 -25.23 9.00
CA SER A 324 -8.26 -26.52 8.61
C SER A 324 -7.67 -27.02 7.29
N GLU A 325 -7.46 -26.14 6.31
CA GLU A 325 -6.84 -26.49 5.03
C GLU A 325 -5.37 -26.91 5.18
N VAL A 326 -4.64 -26.30 6.11
CA VAL A 326 -3.30 -26.76 6.49
C VAL A 326 -3.37 -28.16 7.11
N LYS A 327 -4.29 -28.40 8.05
CA LYS A 327 -4.49 -29.73 8.67
C LYS A 327 -4.84 -30.80 7.64
N ASN A 328 -5.62 -30.44 6.62
CA ASN A 328 -6.03 -31.32 5.53
C ASN A 328 -5.02 -31.37 4.37
N ASN A 329 -3.80 -30.87 4.56
CA ASN A 329 -2.73 -30.88 3.57
C ASN A 329 -3.08 -30.20 2.22
N LYS A 330 -3.95 -29.19 2.24
CA LYS A 330 -4.35 -28.40 1.05
C LYS A 330 -3.56 -27.10 0.90
N ILE A 331 -3.02 -26.58 2.00
CA ILE A 331 -2.18 -25.36 2.02
C ILE A 331 -0.90 -25.65 2.82
N LYS A 332 0.21 -25.02 2.43
CA LYS A 332 1.47 -25.12 3.17
C LYS A 332 1.35 -24.45 4.55
N GLY A 333 1.66 -25.23 5.58
CA GLY A 333 1.80 -24.74 6.95
C GLY A 333 2.92 -23.72 7.10
N GLU A 334 3.00 -23.10 8.27
CA GLU A 334 4.14 -22.24 8.59
C GLU A 334 5.37 -23.11 8.86
N GLU A 335 6.46 -22.83 8.15
CA GLU A 335 7.75 -23.46 8.39
C GLU A 335 8.39 -22.91 9.65
N LYS A 336 8.81 -23.80 10.55
CA LYS A 336 9.49 -23.42 11.80
C LYS A 336 10.99 -23.47 11.61
N LYS A 337 11.66 -22.33 11.86
CA LYS A 337 13.12 -22.28 11.90
C LYS A 337 13.59 -22.77 13.26
N VAL A 338 14.51 -23.73 13.27
CA VAL A 338 15.07 -24.32 14.49
C VAL A 338 16.61 -24.29 14.45
N ALA A 339 17.25 -24.72 15.54
CA ALA A 339 18.70 -24.91 15.58
C ALA A 339 19.11 -26.04 14.63
N TRP A 340 20.25 -25.88 13.95
CA TRP A 340 20.89 -26.97 13.23
C TRP A 340 21.20 -28.15 14.14
N LYS A 341 20.98 -29.36 13.64
CA LYS A 341 21.48 -30.59 14.24
C LYS A 341 22.98 -30.74 14.04
N ASP A 342 23.62 -31.54 14.87
CA ASP A 342 25.07 -31.69 14.91
C ASP A 342 25.58 -32.32 13.62
N GLU A 343 24.91 -33.37 13.13
CA GLU A 343 25.28 -34.05 11.89
C GLU A 343 25.10 -33.13 10.65
N MET A 344 24.14 -32.20 10.72
CA MET A 344 23.98 -31.17 9.69
C MET A 344 25.10 -30.13 9.76
N LEU A 345 25.50 -29.71 10.96
CA LEU A 345 26.63 -28.77 11.16
C LEU A 345 27.94 -29.39 10.68
N GLU A 346 28.18 -30.66 11.00
CA GLU A 346 29.32 -31.43 10.51
C GLU A 346 29.37 -31.43 8.99
N GLU A 347 28.25 -31.75 8.33
CA GLU A 347 28.20 -31.76 6.87
C GLU A 347 28.35 -30.34 6.29
N ILE A 348 27.74 -29.32 6.90
CA ILE A 348 27.86 -27.92 6.47
C ILE A 348 29.33 -27.47 6.53
N PHE A 349 30.01 -27.69 7.66
CA PHE A 349 31.40 -27.29 7.87
C PHE A 349 32.40 -28.35 7.37
N SER A 350 31.96 -29.37 6.64
CA SER A 350 32.86 -30.32 5.97
C SER A 350 33.38 -29.78 4.63
N PHE A 351 34.31 -30.52 4.03
CA PHE A 351 34.83 -30.28 2.67
C PHE A 351 34.44 -31.40 1.69
N THR A 352 33.24 -31.98 1.85
CA THR A 352 32.72 -33.06 0.99
C THR A 352 32.35 -32.57 -0.42
N LYS A 353 32.07 -33.52 -1.33
CA LYS A 353 31.69 -33.23 -2.71
C LYS A 353 30.34 -32.48 -2.73
N ASN A 354 30.29 -31.33 -3.41
CA ASN A 354 29.13 -30.42 -3.47
C ASN A 354 28.77 -29.72 -2.14
N ASN A 355 29.75 -29.51 -1.26
CA ASN A 355 29.61 -28.69 -0.07
C ASN A 355 29.86 -27.18 -0.36
N TYR A 356 29.16 -26.32 0.40
CA TYR A 356 29.25 -24.85 0.31
C TYR A 356 30.69 -24.31 0.50
N TYR A 357 31.37 -24.66 1.58
CA TYR A 357 32.73 -24.21 1.88
C TYR A 357 33.76 -24.81 0.94
N LYS A 358 33.58 -26.05 0.47
CA LYS A 358 34.47 -26.61 -0.55
C LYS A 358 34.47 -25.80 -1.84
N ILE A 359 33.32 -25.30 -2.25
CA ILE A 359 33.20 -24.48 -3.47
C ILE A 359 33.83 -23.11 -3.27
N ILE A 360 33.64 -22.51 -2.09
CA ILE A 360 34.30 -21.24 -1.73
C ILE A 360 35.82 -21.41 -1.73
N LEU A 361 36.33 -22.46 -1.08
CA LEU A 361 37.75 -22.79 -1.05
C LEU A 361 38.32 -22.91 -2.46
N ASN A 362 37.67 -23.68 -3.34
CA ASN A 362 38.13 -23.87 -4.71
C ASN A 362 38.18 -22.55 -5.50
N LYS A 363 37.23 -21.63 -5.26
CA LYS A 363 37.21 -20.31 -5.89
C LYS A 363 38.29 -19.38 -5.32
N LEU A 364 38.46 -19.35 -4.00
CA LEU A 364 39.48 -18.53 -3.34
C LEU A 364 40.90 -18.99 -3.68
N LYS A 365 41.16 -20.31 -3.85
CA LYS A 365 42.45 -20.81 -4.35
C LYS A 365 42.75 -20.35 -5.79
N LYS A 366 41.75 -19.89 -6.54
CA LYS A 366 41.87 -19.38 -7.93
C LYS A 366 41.48 -17.91 -8.01
N ILE A 367 41.80 -17.13 -6.98
CA ILE A 367 41.29 -15.76 -6.84
C ILE A 367 41.62 -14.84 -8.01
N GLU A 368 42.76 -15.04 -8.67
CA GLU A 368 43.13 -14.28 -9.87
C GLU A 368 42.08 -14.41 -10.99
N THR A 369 41.46 -15.59 -11.12
CA THR A 369 40.35 -15.82 -12.05
C THR A 369 39.04 -15.17 -11.59
N PHE A 370 38.83 -15.07 -10.27
CA PHE A 370 37.60 -14.58 -9.65
C PHE A 370 37.77 -13.19 -9.00
N LYS A 371 38.71 -12.37 -9.50
CA LYS A 371 39.09 -11.10 -8.85
C LYS A 371 37.91 -10.16 -8.57
N LYS A 372 36.92 -10.13 -9.47
CA LYS A 372 35.68 -9.34 -9.32
C LYS A 372 34.72 -9.89 -8.24
N GLU A 373 34.83 -11.16 -7.89
CA GLU A 373 34.04 -11.82 -6.84
C GLU A 373 34.80 -11.91 -5.50
N LYS A 374 36.00 -11.33 -5.37
CA LYS A 374 36.85 -11.49 -4.18
C LYS A 374 36.11 -11.17 -2.88
N ASP A 375 35.57 -9.96 -2.79
CA ASP A 375 34.93 -9.45 -1.58
C ASP A 375 33.68 -10.28 -1.20
N ILE A 376 32.85 -10.65 -2.19
CA ILE A 376 31.68 -11.51 -1.95
C ILE A 376 32.08 -12.94 -1.56
N LEU A 377 33.20 -13.47 -2.05
CA LEU A 377 33.70 -14.80 -1.65
C LEU A 377 34.22 -14.79 -0.21
N ILE A 378 34.91 -13.73 0.21
CA ILE A 378 35.35 -13.55 1.59
C ILE A 378 34.13 -13.42 2.52
N ALA A 379 33.12 -12.64 2.13
CA ALA A 379 31.87 -12.55 2.87
C ALA A 379 31.16 -13.90 2.99
N ARG A 380 31.12 -14.70 1.92
CA ARG A 380 30.55 -16.06 1.94
C ARG A 380 31.30 -17.01 2.86
N PHE A 381 32.60 -16.80 3.07
CA PHE A 381 33.38 -17.56 4.05
C PHE A 381 33.04 -17.14 5.49
N TYR A 382 33.17 -15.86 5.82
CA TYR A 382 33.03 -15.40 7.21
C TYR A 382 31.59 -15.23 7.68
N ALA A 383 30.62 -14.92 6.81
CA ALA A 383 29.28 -14.57 7.25
C ALA A 383 28.53 -15.71 7.97
N PRO A 384 28.53 -16.96 7.48
CA PRO A 384 27.87 -18.05 8.22
C PRO A 384 28.59 -18.38 9.53
N LEU A 385 29.93 -18.27 9.57
CA LEU A 385 30.72 -18.44 10.80
C LEU A 385 30.38 -17.37 11.85
N LEU A 386 30.32 -16.10 11.44
CA LEU A 386 29.89 -15.00 12.30
C LEU A 386 28.48 -15.22 12.85
N MET A 387 27.54 -15.65 12.00
CA MET A 387 26.18 -15.97 12.46
C MET A 387 26.15 -17.15 13.45
N PHE A 388 26.99 -18.16 13.26
CA PHE A 388 27.10 -19.33 14.14
C PHE A 388 27.67 -18.97 15.51
N PHE A 389 28.74 -18.17 15.57
CA PHE A 389 29.41 -17.80 16.82
C PHE A 389 28.81 -16.60 17.55
N THR A 390 28.02 -15.76 16.87
CA THR A 390 27.46 -14.53 17.49
C THR A 390 25.95 -14.49 17.52
N GLY A 391 25.27 -15.40 16.81
CA GLY A 391 23.82 -15.34 16.65
C GLY A 391 23.32 -14.12 15.85
N SER A 392 24.19 -13.40 15.14
CA SER A 392 23.82 -12.22 14.36
C SER A 392 22.92 -12.55 13.16
N ARG A 393 22.19 -11.54 12.64
CA ARG A 393 21.46 -11.66 11.38
C ARG A 393 22.43 -11.47 10.21
N LEU A 394 22.17 -12.15 9.08
CA LEU A 394 23.01 -12.02 7.88
C LEU A 394 23.12 -10.56 7.42
N ALA A 395 22.02 -9.81 7.41
CA ALA A 395 22.01 -8.41 7.01
C ALA A 395 22.91 -7.52 7.88
N GLU A 396 23.03 -7.83 9.17
CA GLU A 396 23.90 -7.11 10.11
C GLU A 396 25.38 -7.41 9.79
N VAL A 397 25.70 -8.66 9.49
CA VAL A 397 27.06 -9.10 9.16
C VAL A 397 27.52 -8.55 7.80
N VAL A 398 26.67 -8.59 6.78
CA VAL A 398 26.99 -8.14 5.41
C VAL A 398 27.15 -6.61 5.32
N GLN A 399 26.54 -5.86 6.24
CA GLN A 399 26.63 -4.39 6.27
C GLN A 399 27.47 -3.88 7.45
N LEU A 400 28.25 -4.75 8.08
CA LEU A 400 29.15 -4.40 9.17
C LEU A 400 30.22 -3.43 8.65
N LYS A 401 30.28 -2.23 9.23
CA LYS A 401 31.31 -1.25 8.87
C LYS A 401 32.62 -1.61 9.56
N VAL A 402 33.73 -1.22 8.95
CA VAL A 402 35.05 -1.37 9.58
C VAL A 402 35.17 -0.53 10.85
N SER A 403 34.54 0.65 10.86
CA SER A 403 34.47 1.53 12.04
C SER A 403 33.77 0.89 13.24
N ASP A 404 32.94 -0.14 12.99
CA ASP A 404 32.13 -0.81 13.99
C ASP A 404 32.85 -2.07 14.53
N CYS A 405 34.07 -2.34 14.08
CA CYS A 405 34.93 -3.41 14.58
C CYS A 405 35.98 -2.81 15.52
N GLU A 406 35.82 -3.02 16.83
CA GLU A 406 36.75 -2.54 17.85
C GLU A 406 37.64 -3.68 18.33
N ILE A 407 38.94 -3.42 18.40
CA ILE A 407 39.92 -4.32 19.01
C ILE A 407 40.31 -3.73 20.35
N ARG A 408 40.01 -4.45 21.44
CA ARG A 408 40.40 -4.07 22.80
C ARG A 408 41.52 -4.95 23.29
N ILE A 409 42.44 -4.39 24.04
CA ILE A 409 43.50 -5.16 24.67
C ILE A 409 43.11 -5.40 26.12
N LYS A 410 42.98 -6.67 26.51
CA LYS A 410 42.73 -7.10 27.89
C LYS A 410 43.71 -8.21 28.23
N ASP A 411 44.43 -8.07 29.34
CA ASP A 411 45.39 -9.08 29.81
C ASP A 411 46.46 -9.48 28.74
N LYS A 412 46.86 -8.50 27.92
CA LYS A 412 47.77 -8.65 26.76
C LYS A 412 47.19 -9.45 25.57
N GLU A 413 45.91 -9.78 25.60
CA GLU A 413 45.19 -10.43 24.50
C GLU A 413 44.26 -9.44 23.78
N GLU A 414 44.20 -9.54 22.45
CA GLU A 414 43.40 -8.65 21.60
C GLU A 414 42.00 -9.18 21.38
N GLN A 415 41.02 -8.65 22.08
CA GLN A 415 39.62 -9.06 21.98
C GLN A 415 38.89 -8.27 20.89
N LEU A 416 38.17 -8.96 20.02
CA LEU A 416 37.38 -8.35 18.94
C LEU A 416 35.92 -8.15 19.38
N PHE A 417 35.45 -6.91 19.27
CA PHE A 417 34.06 -6.52 19.54
C PHE A 417 33.43 -5.94 18.28
N LEU A 418 32.16 -6.27 18.04
CA LEU A 418 31.37 -5.77 16.91
C LEU A 418 30.22 -4.90 17.41
N TYR A 419 30.14 -3.67 16.94
CA TYR A 419 29.04 -2.76 17.20
C TYR A 419 27.97 -2.99 16.15
N ILE A 420 26.88 -3.65 16.54
CA ILE A 420 25.76 -3.89 15.64
C ILE A 420 24.68 -2.85 15.88
N GLU A 421 24.37 -2.08 14.86
CA GLU A 421 23.14 -1.30 14.78
C GLU A 421 22.14 -2.03 13.90
N ALA A 422 20.85 -2.12 14.28
CA ALA A 422 19.89 -2.61 13.30
C ALA A 422 19.90 -1.69 12.09
N ASN A 423 20.01 -2.33 10.93
CA ASN A 423 19.81 -1.73 9.64
C ASN A 423 18.67 -0.70 9.64
N GLU A 424 19.04 0.57 9.44
CA GLU A 424 18.12 1.71 9.33
C GLU A 424 17.01 1.48 8.29
N GLN A 425 17.25 0.61 7.32
CA GLN A 425 16.44 0.45 6.11
C GLN A 425 15.37 -0.66 6.16
N LYS A 426 15.16 -1.33 7.30
CA LYS A 426 13.98 -2.24 7.51
C LYS A 426 12.88 -1.63 8.38
N GLY A 427 12.96 -0.32 8.67
CA GLY A 427 11.86 0.44 9.28
C GLY A 427 11.64 0.22 10.78
N SER A 428 12.41 -0.64 11.45
CA SER A 428 12.38 -0.76 12.91
C SER A 428 13.59 -0.05 13.51
N LYS A 429 13.49 1.28 13.62
CA LYS A 429 14.25 2.02 14.65
C LYS A 429 13.65 1.66 16.01
N THR A 430 14.05 0.53 16.59
CA THR A 430 13.86 0.32 18.02
C THR A 430 15.23 0.38 18.66
N GLN A 431 15.38 1.22 19.68
CA GLN A 431 16.64 1.45 20.39
C GLN A 431 17.25 0.14 20.95
N THR A 432 16.41 -0.87 21.19
CA THR A 432 16.75 -2.26 21.54
C THR A 432 17.61 -3.03 20.52
N SER A 433 17.90 -2.43 19.36
CA SER A 433 18.65 -3.09 18.29
C SER A 433 20.14 -2.74 18.25
N LYS A 434 20.57 -1.71 18.98
CA LYS A 434 21.98 -1.33 19.14
C LYS A 434 22.64 -2.18 20.21
N ARG A 435 23.68 -2.94 19.85
CA ARG A 435 24.35 -3.87 20.76
C ARG A 435 25.81 -4.07 20.41
N ILE A 436 26.61 -4.34 21.43
CA ILE A 436 28.02 -4.72 21.29
C ILE A 436 28.09 -6.23 21.42
N LEU A 437 28.71 -6.89 20.44
CA LEU A 437 28.92 -8.33 20.43
C LEU A 437 30.38 -8.63 20.69
N TYR A 438 30.64 -9.62 21.53
CA TYR A 438 31.97 -10.16 21.70
C TYR A 438 32.17 -11.32 20.71
N VAL A 439 33.31 -11.34 20.02
CA VAL A 439 33.64 -12.40 19.07
C VAL A 439 34.45 -13.47 19.77
N HIS A 440 33.95 -14.71 19.73
CA HIS A 440 34.62 -15.89 20.27
C HIS A 440 36.07 -16.00 19.79
N SER A 441 36.98 -16.36 20.69
CA SER A 441 38.42 -16.58 20.46
C SER A 441 38.73 -17.39 19.20
N PHE A 442 38.16 -18.59 19.05
CA PHE A 442 38.29 -19.42 17.85
C PHE A 442 38.02 -18.69 16.53
N LEU A 443 36.93 -17.93 16.43
CA LEU A 443 36.63 -17.16 15.22
C LEU A 443 37.61 -15.98 15.06
N SER A 444 37.97 -15.32 16.17
CA SER A 444 38.87 -14.17 16.19
C SER A 444 40.29 -14.53 15.75
N TYR A 445 40.88 -15.54 16.40
CA TYR A 445 42.30 -15.89 16.29
C TYR A 445 42.54 -17.07 15.34
N ASP A 446 41.92 -18.23 15.57
CA ASP A 446 42.19 -19.44 14.79
C ASP A 446 41.68 -19.30 13.34
N LEU A 447 40.49 -18.72 13.18
CA LEU A 447 39.94 -18.35 11.87
C LEU A 447 40.33 -16.94 11.43
N ASN A 448 41.26 -16.31 12.15
CA ASN A 448 42.02 -15.14 11.75
C ASN A 448 41.18 -13.90 11.38
N LEU A 449 39.95 -13.80 11.89
CA LEU A 449 39.06 -12.67 11.62
C LEU A 449 39.66 -11.35 12.12
N ILE A 450 40.36 -11.36 13.26
CA ILE A 450 40.93 -10.14 13.83
C ILE A 450 41.97 -9.49 12.91
N ASN A 451 42.82 -10.30 12.27
CA ASN A 451 43.80 -9.78 11.30
C ASN A 451 43.12 -9.35 10.00
N TYR A 452 41.98 -9.94 9.63
CA TYR A 452 41.19 -9.46 8.51
C TYR A 452 40.57 -8.08 8.81
N VAL A 453 40.07 -7.87 10.02
CA VAL A 453 39.60 -6.56 10.50
C VAL A 453 40.73 -5.53 10.44
N LYS A 454 41.91 -5.85 11.00
CA LYS A 454 43.08 -4.96 10.94
C LYS A 454 43.47 -4.61 9.50
N LYS A 455 43.48 -5.61 8.62
CA LYS A 455 43.73 -5.39 7.18
C LYS A 455 42.70 -4.45 6.57
N ALA A 456 41.41 -4.65 6.84
CA ALA A 456 40.34 -3.80 6.35
C ALA A 456 40.44 -2.36 6.89
N GLN A 457 40.86 -2.19 8.15
CA GLN A 457 41.16 -0.88 8.76
C GLN A 457 42.33 -0.18 8.04
N LEU A 458 43.43 -0.90 7.79
CA LEU A 458 44.60 -0.38 7.07
C LEU A 458 44.24 0.02 5.63
N GLU A 459 43.40 -0.77 4.97
CA GLU A 459 42.88 -0.49 3.63
C GLU A 459 41.80 0.61 3.61
N LYS A 460 41.40 1.14 4.78
CA LYS A 460 40.37 2.17 4.95
C LYS A 460 39.05 1.81 4.25
N ARG A 461 38.66 0.53 4.31
CA ARG A 461 37.36 0.10 3.76
C ARG A 461 36.22 0.71 4.56
N GLU A 462 35.13 1.04 3.89
CA GLU A 462 33.90 1.47 4.56
C GLU A 462 33.23 0.27 5.25
N TYR A 463 33.02 -0.80 4.50
CA TYR A 463 32.41 -2.04 4.97
C TYR A 463 33.47 -3.13 5.13
N LEU A 464 33.36 -3.96 6.18
CA LEU A 464 34.34 -4.99 6.49
C LEU A 464 34.62 -5.89 5.28
N PHE A 465 33.57 -6.31 4.59
CA PHE A 465 33.66 -7.16 3.40
C PHE A 465 33.50 -6.40 2.08
N ASN A 466 33.37 -5.06 2.07
CA ASN A 466 33.01 -4.26 0.87
C ASN A 466 31.74 -4.76 0.12
N THR A 467 30.86 -5.47 0.82
CA THR A 467 29.61 -5.99 0.26
C THR A 467 28.53 -4.91 0.20
N LYS A 468 27.65 -5.04 -0.78
CA LYS A 468 26.44 -4.22 -0.93
C LYS A 468 25.26 -4.87 -0.22
N LYS A 469 24.23 -4.10 0.09
CA LYS A 469 22.98 -4.62 0.71
C LYS A 469 22.36 -5.78 -0.08
N GLU A 470 22.42 -5.72 -1.41
CA GLU A 470 21.89 -6.75 -2.31
C GLU A 470 22.62 -8.09 -2.16
N ASP A 471 23.85 -8.07 -1.66
CA ASP A 471 24.68 -9.25 -1.47
C ASP A 471 24.16 -10.17 -0.36
N GLU A 472 23.34 -9.67 0.58
CA GLU A 472 22.62 -10.50 1.58
C GLU A 472 21.88 -11.66 0.87
N ASP A 473 21.19 -11.33 -0.22
CA ASP A 473 20.40 -12.30 -0.99
C ASP A 473 21.30 -13.26 -1.76
N ILE A 474 22.40 -12.75 -2.31
CA ILE A 474 23.38 -13.54 -3.06
C ILE A 474 24.02 -14.57 -2.14
N ILE A 475 24.46 -14.17 -0.94
CA ILE A 475 25.08 -15.04 0.06
C ILE A 475 24.08 -16.08 0.56
N SER A 476 22.86 -15.66 0.90
CA SER A 476 21.81 -16.55 1.39
C SER A 476 21.42 -17.61 0.34
N LYS A 477 21.18 -17.19 -0.91
CA LYS A 477 20.87 -18.11 -2.02
C LYS A 477 22.02 -19.05 -2.32
N ALA A 478 23.25 -18.54 -2.29
CA ALA A 478 24.44 -19.33 -2.49
C ALA A 478 24.59 -20.45 -1.46
N PHE A 479 24.30 -20.17 -0.19
CA PHE A 479 24.31 -21.19 0.87
C PHE A 479 23.19 -22.19 0.67
N ASN A 480 21.95 -21.71 0.58
CA ASN A 480 20.78 -22.57 0.48
C ASN A 480 20.73 -23.40 -0.82
N ARG A 481 21.49 -23.03 -1.87
CA ARG A 481 21.65 -23.84 -3.09
C ARG A 481 22.15 -25.25 -2.80
N TYR A 482 22.98 -25.40 -1.77
CA TYR A 482 23.56 -26.68 -1.39
C TYR A 482 22.81 -27.30 -0.21
N LYS A 483 21.66 -26.75 0.22
CA LYS A 483 20.96 -27.27 1.41
C LYS A 483 20.62 -28.74 1.29
N ASP A 484 20.30 -29.21 0.09
CA ASP A 484 19.91 -30.61 -0.10
C ASP A 484 21.06 -31.58 0.23
N SER A 485 22.34 -31.16 0.14
CA SER A 485 23.47 -32.02 0.47
C SER A 485 23.65 -32.23 1.98
N TYR A 486 23.26 -31.27 2.81
CA TYR A 486 23.43 -31.33 4.27
C TYR A 486 22.12 -31.33 5.07
N VAL A 487 20.94 -31.14 4.45
CA VAL A 487 19.64 -31.20 5.13
C VAL A 487 18.96 -32.54 4.88
N LYS A 488 18.81 -32.93 3.61
CA LYS A 488 17.93 -34.04 3.21
C LYS A 488 18.31 -35.38 3.86
N LYS A 489 19.61 -35.60 4.09
CA LYS A 489 20.16 -36.81 4.72
C LYS A 489 19.77 -36.96 6.20
N TYR A 490 19.48 -35.85 6.89
CA TYR A 490 19.33 -35.79 8.35
C TYR A 490 17.96 -35.30 8.83
N LEU A 491 17.00 -35.12 7.91
CA LEU A 491 15.60 -34.82 8.26
C LEU A 491 14.98 -36.03 8.96
N SER A 492 14.46 -35.82 10.17
CA SER A 492 13.73 -36.85 10.92
C SER A 492 12.22 -36.74 10.66
N LYS A 493 11.47 -37.79 11.05
CA LYS A 493 9.99 -37.74 11.06
C LYS A 493 9.46 -36.62 11.95
N GLU A 494 10.18 -36.28 13.01
CA GLU A 494 9.87 -35.17 13.89
C GLU A 494 9.99 -33.82 13.19
N ASP A 495 11.04 -33.62 12.38
CA ASP A 495 11.18 -32.40 11.56
C ASP A 495 10.02 -32.24 10.59
N GLU A 496 9.61 -33.32 9.95
CA GLU A 496 8.46 -33.32 9.03
C GLU A 496 7.16 -33.01 9.78
N PHE A 497 6.94 -33.64 10.95
CA PHE A 497 5.77 -33.42 11.79
C PHE A 497 5.65 -31.97 12.26
N PHE A 498 6.76 -31.36 12.69
CA PHE A 498 6.78 -29.96 13.12
C PHE A 498 6.94 -28.95 11.98
N ASN A 499 7.00 -29.42 10.73
CA ASN A 499 7.23 -28.61 9.52
C ASN A 499 8.46 -27.70 9.68
N THR A 500 9.56 -28.31 10.12
CA THR A 500 10.83 -27.63 10.35
C THR A 500 11.51 -27.28 9.02
N ASP A 501 12.08 -26.08 8.93
CA ASP A 501 12.94 -25.71 7.79
C ASP A 501 14.30 -25.18 8.25
N TYR A 502 15.32 -25.63 7.52
CA TYR A 502 16.71 -25.42 7.80
C TYR A 502 17.33 -24.49 6.75
N THR A 503 17.77 -23.31 7.19
CA THR A 503 18.33 -22.25 6.33
C THR A 503 19.49 -21.56 7.01
N MET A 504 20.20 -20.66 6.33
CA MET A 504 21.26 -19.87 6.99
C MET A 504 20.80 -19.15 8.28
N TYR A 505 19.52 -18.75 8.37
CA TYR A 505 18.97 -18.13 9.59
C TYR A 505 18.97 -19.08 10.81
N CYS A 506 19.03 -20.39 10.60
CA CYS A 506 19.08 -21.39 11.66
C CYS A 506 20.38 -21.33 12.48
N PHE A 507 21.46 -20.74 11.97
CA PHE A 507 22.67 -20.51 12.79
C PHE A 507 22.39 -19.64 14.02
N ARG A 508 21.50 -18.65 13.86
CA ARG A 508 21.05 -17.82 14.98
C ARG A 508 20.27 -18.63 16.03
N HIS A 509 19.46 -19.60 15.59
CA HIS A 509 18.78 -20.51 16.49
C HIS A 509 19.75 -21.49 17.14
N THR A 510 20.76 -21.97 16.42
CA THR A 510 21.84 -22.81 16.98
C THR A 510 22.58 -22.09 18.09
N PHE A 511 22.98 -20.83 17.88
CA PHE A 511 23.59 -20.00 18.92
C PHE A 511 22.67 -19.87 20.14
N LYS A 512 21.40 -19.51 19.92
CA LYS A 512 20.41 -19.34 21.01
C LYS A 512 20.24 -20.63 21.82
N THR A 513 20.03 -21.76 21.16
CA THR A 513 19.86 -23.06 21.82
C THR A 513 21.09 -23.44 22.63
N HIS A 514 22.31 -23.20 22.11
CA HIS A 514 23.52 -23.52 22.85
C HIS A 514 23.70 -22.62 24.08
N MET A 515 23.46 -21.31 23.96
CA MET A 515 23.52 -20.40 25.10
C MET A 515 22.48 -20.76 26.18
N LEU A 516 21.27 -21.18 25.79
CA LEU A 516 20.27 -21.68 26.74
C LEU A 516 20.77 -22.93 27.48
N ASN A 517 21.43 -23.86 26.77
CA ASN A 517 22.00 -25.07 27.37
C ASN A 517 23.18 -24.78 28.32
N LEU A 518 23.87 -23.64 28.13
CA LEU A 518 24.88 -23.14 29.08
C LEU A 518 24.27 -22.43 30.30
N GLY A 519 22.94 -22.34 30.40
CA GLY A 519 22.23 -21.76 31.54
C GLY A 519 22.01 -20.26 31.46
N LEU A 520 22.30 -19.61 30.32
CA LEU A 520 22.01 -18.18 30.14
C LEU A 520 20.51 -17.96 30.04
N SER A 521 20.02 -16.91 30.71
CA SER A 521 18.61 -16.55 30.64
C SER A 521 18.19 -16.17 29.22
N GLU A 522 16.98 -16.58 28.83
CA GLU A 522 16.44 -16.26 27.50
C GLU A 522 16.36 -14.75 27.27
N THR A 523 16.05 -13.97 28.31
CA THR A 523 16.04 -12.50 28.27
C THR A 523 17.40 -11.95 27.84
N LEU A 524 18.49 -12.39 28.46
CA LEU A 524 19.85 -11.94 28.12
C LEU A 524 20.25 -12.32 26.71
N ILE A 525 19.88 -13.53 26.28
CA ILE A 525 20.13 -14.00 24.90
C ILE A 525 19.32 -13.16 23.90
N ASN A 526 18.06 -12.86 24.21
CA ASN A 526 17.20 -12.00 23.39
C ASN A 526 17.79 -10.60 23.26
N GLU A 527 18.32 -10.02 24.33
CA GLU A 527 19.03 -8.73 24.30
C GLU A 527 20.31 -8.81 23.45
N TYR A 528 21.15 -9.82 23.67
CA TYR A 528 22.36 -10.07 22.88
C TYR A 528 22.07 -10.25 21.38
N GLN A 529 20.92 -10.86 21.06
CA GLN A 529 20.47 -11.07 19.70
C GLN A 529 19.69 -9.87 19.13
N GLY A 530 19.30 -8.88 19.93
CA GLY A 530 18.46 -7.76 19.52
C GLY A 530 17.04 -8.20 19.14
N HIS A 531 16.40 -9.02 19.98
CA HIS A 531 14.95 -9.25 20.00
C HIS A 531 14.27 -8.21 20.89
N LYS A 532 13.09 -7.75 20.50
CA LYS A 532 12.26 -6.85 21.31
C LYS A 532 11.33 -7.73 22.16
N ASP A 533 11.51 -7.76 23.46
CA ASP A 533 10.50 -8.32 24.37
C ASP A 533 9.49 -7.21 24.72
N GLU A 534 8.20 -7.57 24.82
CA GLU A 534 7.13 -6.62 25.21
C GLU A 534 7.35 -6.03 26.61
N LYS A 535 8.23 -6.62 27.42
CA LYS A 535 8.55 -6.20 28.79
C LYS A 535 9.82 -5.35 28.92
N THR A 536 10.63 -5.21 27.87
CA THR A 536 11.88 -4.42 27.91
C THR A 536 11.65 -3.03 27.34
N GLU A 537 10.82 -2.26 28.02
CA GLU A 537 10.60 -0.83 27.79
C GLU A 537 11.59 0.05 28.59
N VAL A 538 12.74 -0.52 28.98
CA VAL A 538 13.78 0.23 29.69
C VAL A 538 14.73 0.87 28.69
N ILE A 539 14.62 2.20 28.59
CA ILE A 539 15.51 3.10 27.88
C ILE A 539 16.95 2.94 28.42
N ARG A 540 17.95 2.65 27.56
CA ARG A 540 19.38 3.02 27.71
C ARG A 540 20.27 2.44 26.60
N GLY A 541 21.12 3.28 25.99
CA GLY A 541 22.42 2.93 25.38
C GLY A 541 22.51 1.71 24.44
N TYR A 542 23.75 1.26 24.18
CA TYR A 542 24.00 -0.07 23.59
C TYR A 542 23.82 -1.13 24.69
N PHE A 543 23.21 -2.26 24.35
CA PHE A 543 23.44 -3.47 25.16
C PHE A 543 24.95 -3.73 25.18
N THR A 544 25.52 -3.73 26.39
CA THR A 544 26.96 -3.87 26.59
C THR A 544 27.23 -5.22 27.22
N VAL A 545 28.11 -5.99 26.58
CA VAL A 545 28.58 -7.27 27.11
C VAL A 545 29.32 -7.08 28.44
N ASN A 546 28.96 -7.86 29.45
CA ASN A 546 29.66 -7.95 30.71
C ASN A 546 30.58 -9.18 30.74
N SER A 547 31.34 -9.36 31.82
CA SER A 547 32.26 -10.49 31.97
C SER A 547 31.56 -11.86 31.95
N GLU A 548 30.34 -11.96 32.47
CA GLU A 548 29.55 -13.19 32.48
C GLU A 548 29.19 -13.64 31.07
N ILE A 549 28.72 -12.73 30.22
CA ILE A 549 28.39 -13.04 28.82
C ILE A 549 29.65 -13.44 28.05
N ILE A 550 30.76 -12.71 28.24
CA ILE A 550 32.04 -13.04 27.58
C ILE A 550 32.50 -14.45 27.96
N GLN A 551 32.48 -14.80 29.25
CA GLN A 551 32.85 -16.14 29.72
C GLN A 551 31.96 -17.23 29.11
N ASN A 552 30.65 -16.98 28.99
CA ASN A 552 29.74 -17.95 28.39
C ASN A 552 29.87 -18.05 26.87
N ILE A 553 30.18 -16.95 26.17
CA ILE A 553 30.51 -17.00 24.75
C ILE A 553 31.78 -17.82 24.54
N GLU A 554 32.83 -17.63 25.36
CA GLU A 554 34.04 -18.46 25.27
C GLU A 554 33.80 -19.94 25.61
N ARG A 555 32.74 -20.26 26.36
CA ARG A 555 32.28 -21.64 26.58
C ARG A 555 31.46 -22.20 25.41
N PHE A 556 31.27 -21.46 24.33
CA PHE A 556 30.59 -21.96 23.12
C PHE A 556 31.50 -22.96 22.38
N GLU A 557 31.54 -24.19 22.88
CA GLU A 557 32.40 -25.24 22.35
C GLU A 557 31.71 -26.06 21.26
N LYS A 558 30.62 -25.57 20.66
CA LYS A 558 29.88 -26.33 19.63
C LYS A 558 30.77 -26.74 18.46
N HIS A 559 31.80 -25.96 18.16
CA HIS A 559 32.80 -26.23 17.14
C HIS A 559 33.78 -27.37 17.51
N HIS A 560 33.97 -27.67 18.80
CA HIS A 560 34.70 -28.84 19.29
C HIS A 560 33.81 -30.08 19.41
N GLN A 561 32.50 -29.89 19.64
CA GLN A 561 31.53 -30.98 19.77
C GLN A 561 31.19 -31.65 18.43
N ILE A 562 31.39 -30.95 17.31
CA ILE A 562 31.16 -31.46 15.96
C ILE A 562 32.46 -32.02 15.37
N SER A 563 32.38 -33.15 14.68
CA SER A 563 33.53 -33.81 14.04
C SER A 563 33.92 -33.13 12.72
N VAL A 564 34.51 -31.94 12.83
CA VAL A 564 34.94 -31.12 11.70
C VAL A 564 36.46 -30.94 11.70
N ASN A 565 37.09 -31.16 10.54
CA ASN A 565 38.49 -30.77 10.34
C ASN A 565 38.57 -29.27 10.04
N TRP A 566 38.94 -28.50 11.06
CA TRP A 566 39.09 -27.04 10.98
C TRP A 566 40.38 -26.57 10.30
N ASP A 567 41.37 -27.43 10.06
CA ASP A 567 42.66 -27.05 9.44
C ASP A 567 42.46 -26.40 8.08
N ASN A 568 41.52 -26.91 7.28
CA ASN A 568 41.17 -26.34 5.98
C ASN A 568 40.59 -24.92 6.10
N PHE A 569 39.81 -24.62 7.16
CA PHE A 569 39.30 -23.27 7.41
C PHE A 569 40.43 -22.34 7.87
N ILE A 570 41.33 -22.83 8.72
CA ILE A 570 42.50 -22.10 9.18
C ILE A 570 43.43 -21.77 8.00
N GLU A 571 43.74 -22.73 7.13
CA GLU A 571 44.52 -22.51 5.89
C GLU A 571 43.85 -21.46 4.99
N LEU A 572 42.53 -21.56 4.84
CA LEU A 572 41.77 -20.65 4.00
C LEU A 572 41.75 -19.23 4.58
N SER A 573 41.57 -19.07 5.88
CA SER A 573 41.60 -17.76 6.54
C SER A 573 42.96 -17.07 6.37
N LYS A 574 44.06 -17.81 6.51
CA LYS A 574 45.42 -17.32 6.25
C LYS A 574 45.58 -16.90 4.79
N SER A 575 45.00 -17.64 3.86
CA SER A 575 45.00 -17.29 2.44
C SER A 575 44.22 -16.00 2.18
N ILE A 576 43.05 -15.81 2.80
CA ILE A 576 42.25 -14.58 2.69
C ILE A 576 43.05 -13.34 3.12
N ILE A 577 43.85 -13.44 4.19
CA ILE A 577 44.72 -12.31 4.61
C ILE A 577 45.76 -11.95 3.55
N ARG A 578 46.28 -12.93 2.80
CA ARG A 578 47.30 -12.69 1.76
C ARG A 578 46.71 -12.07 0.50
N ILE A 579 45.45 -12.34 0.19
CA ILE A 579 44.71 -11.80 -0.96
C ILE A 579 44.27 -10.39 -0.68
#